data_AF-A0A3C2B061-F1
#
_entry.id   AF-A0A3C2B061-F1
#
_cell.length_a   1.000
_cell.length_b   1.000
_cell.length_c   1.000
_cell.angle_alpha   90.00
_cell.angle_beta   90.00
_cell.angle_gamma   90.00
#
_symmetry.space_group_name_H-M   'P 1'
#
loop_
_entity.id
_entity.type
_entity.pdbx_description
1 polymer ?
#
loop_
_entity_poly.entity_id
_entity_poly.type
_entity_poly.pdbx_seq_one_letter_code
_entity_poly.pdbx_strand_id
1 'polypeptide(L)'
;MCRIGRNRRDALHHVADRGEGAGYVHHVTSDPYPGTPAKTVLLHVAYGDHQVSELSALIEARTLGAAIHQPVAIDGRWAEKEPGWGLEPIAYPYDGSAIIIWDSGMAPIPFENVPPREGNDSHEDPRRDPDVRRQKAAFLFDDTLIDVCDGAACEADHNP
;
A
#
# COMPACT_ATOMS: atom_id res chain seq x y z
N MET A 1 9.06 -43.53 -5.11
CA MET A 1 10.08 -42.49 -4.85
C MET A 1 10.35 -41.74 -6.15
N CYS A 2 9.57 -40.70 -6.44
CA CYS A 2 9.72 -39.94 -7.69
C CYS A 2 10.75 -38.83 -7.45
N ARG A 3 11.93 -38.94 -8.04
CA ARG A 3 12.89 -37.84 -8.11
C ARG A 3 12.39 -36.87 -9.17
N ILE A 4 11.78 -35.76 -8.74
CA ILE A 4 11.56 -34.60 -9.60
C ILE A 4 12.93 -34.01 -9.90
N GLY A 5 13.38 -34.17 -11.15
CA GLY A 5 14.59 -33.53 -11.64
C GLY A 5 14.42 -32.02 -11.58
N ARG A 6 15.14 -31.36 -10.66
CA ARG A 6 15.20 -29.90 -10.61
C ARG A 6 15.89 -29.40 -11.88
N ASN A 7 15.11 -28.86 -12.80
CA ASN A 7 15.64 -28.13 -13.94
C ASN A 7 16.13 -26.76 -13.44
N ARG A 8 17.23 -26.24 -14.00
CA ARG A 8 17.85 -24.98 -13.51
C ARG A 8 16.94 -23.75 -13.63
N ARG A 9 15.84 -23.83 -14.38
CA ARG A 9 14.86 -22.75 -14.56
C ARG A 9 13.89 -22.62 -13.39
N ASP A 10 13.53 -23.74 -12.73
CA ASP A 10 12.63 -23.74 -11.57
C ASP A 10 13.33 -23.21 -10.31
N ALA A 11 14.66 -23.31 -10.27
CA ALA A 11 15.47 -22.82 -9.16
C ALA A 11 15.57 -21.28 -9.13
N LEU A 12 15.48 -20.60 -10.27
CA LEU A 12 15.56 -19.14 -10.33
C LEU A 12 14.26 -18.50 -9.83
N HIS A 13 13.11 -19.04 -10.24
CA HIS A 13 11.79 -18.60 -9.80
C HIS A 13 11.64 -18.76 -8.29
N HIS A 14 11.91 -19.95 -7.73
CA HIS A 14 11.81 -20.18 -6.27
C HIS A 14 12.84 -19.44 -5.40
N VAL A 15 13.93 -18.93 -5.97
CA VAL A 15 14.87 -18.07 -5.22
C VAL A 15 14.42 -16.62 -5.27
N ALA A 16 13.90 -16.16 -6.41
CA ALA A 16 13.29 -14.84 -6.54
C ALA A 16 12.04 -14.72 -5.64
N ASP A 17 11.19 -15.76 -5.58
CA ASP A 17 10.01 -15.78 -4.70
C ASP A 17 10.37 -15.62 -3.22
N ARG A 18 11.58 -16.04 -2.80
CA ARG A 18 12.07 -15.85 -1.42
C ARG A 18 12.75 -14.50 -1.19
N GLY A 19 13.07 -13.76 -2.24
CA GLY A 19 13.78 -12.48 -2.18
C GLY A 19 12.90 -11.28 -2.51
N GLU A 20 11.76 -11.49 -3.16
CA GLU A 20 10.84 -10.43 -3.60
C GLU A 20 9.70 -10.21 -2.60
N GLY A 21 9.27 -8.95 -2.43
CA GLY A 21 8.30 -8.57 -1.40
C GLY A 21 6.97 -9.31 -1.48
N ALA A 22 6.48 -9.55 -2.71
CA ALA A 22 5.22 -10.28 -2.94
C ALA A 22 5.25 -11.73 -2.43
N GLY A 23 6.41 -12.37 -2.39
CA GLY A 23 6.56 -13.71 -1.82
C GLY A 23 6.66 -13.73 -0.29
N TYR A 24 6.88 -12.58 0.35
CA TYR A 24 7.06 -12.45 1.79
C TYR A 24 5.86 -11.84 2.52
N VAL A 25 5.07 -11.00 1.83
CA VAL A 25 4.02 -10.17 2.45
C VAL A 25 3.01 -10.96 3.31
N HIS A 26 2.64 -12.18 2.92
CA HIS A 26 1.71 -13.03 3.68
C HIS A 26 2.27 -13.48 5.04
N HIS A 27 3.60 -13.48 5.21
CA HIS A 27 4.28 -13.78 6.46
C HIS A 27 4.42 -12.55 7.39
N VAL A 28 3.95 -11.36 6.98
CA VAL A 28 4.07 -10.16 7.82
C VAL A 28 2.99 -10.12 8.90
N THR A 29 1.76 -10.53 8.57
CA THR A 29 0.59 -10.42 9.46
C THR A 29 0.02 -11.77 9.87
N SER A 30 -0.25 -12.69 8.92
CA SER A 30 -1.08 -13.88 9.16
C SER A 30 -0.32 -15.20 9.37
N ASP A 31 0.84 -15.39 8.72
CA ASP A 31 1.66 -16.61 8.84
C ASP A 31 3.14 -16.28 9.12
N PRO A 32 3.49 -15.66 10.27
CA PRO A 32 4.86 -15.21 10.49
C PRO A 32 5.87 -16.35 10.61
N TYR A 33 7.10 -16.10 10.16
CA TYR A 33 8.19 -17.06 10.28
C TYR A 33 8.53 -17.36 11.75
N PRO A 34 9.14 -18.55 12.04
CA PRO A 34 9.55 -18.90 13.40
C PRO A 34 10.42 -17.82 14.04
N GLY A 35 10.02 -17.38 15.25
CA GLY A 35 10.74 -16.35 16.00
C GLY A 35 10.43 -14.91 15.58
N THR A 36 9.48 -14.69 14.65
CA THR A 36 9.00 -13.36 14.28
C THR A 36 7.56 -13.17 14.76
N PRO A 37 7.23 -12.07 15.47
CA PRO A 37 5.85 -11.77 15.81
C PRO A 37 5.14 -11.16 14.59
N ALA A 38 3.84 -11.45 14.46
CA ALA A 38 2.96 -10.75 13.53
C ALA A 38 3.02 -9.23 13.75
N LYS A 39 2.86 -8.47 12.67
CA LYS A 39 2.93 -7.01 12.66
C LYS A 39 1.56 -6.39 12.37
N THR A 40 1.37 -5.18 12.85
CA THR A 40 0.35 -4.26 12.35
C THR A 40 1.03 -3.31 11.37
N VAL A 41 0.48 -3.16 10.17
CA VAL A 41 1.14 -2.44 9.06
C VAL A 41 0.31 -1.26 8.61
N LEU A 42 0.94 -0.10 8.46
CA LEU A 42 0.35 1.09 7.83
C LEU A 42 1.03 1.35 6.49
N LEU A 43 0.26 1.29 5.41
CA LEU A 43 0.67 1.62 4.05
C LEU A 43 0.20 3.03 3.67
N HIS A 44 1.15 3.90 3.37
CA HIS A 44 0.89 5.21 2.77
C HIS A 44 1.35 5.20 1.33
N VAL A 45 0.40 5.41 0.43
CA VAL A 45 0.60 5.28 -1.01
C VAL A 45 0.36 6.63 -1.65
N ALA A 46 1.31 7.08 -2.47
CA ALA A 46 1.12 8.27 -3.28
C ALA A 46 0.22 7.94 -4.47
N TYR A 47 -0.83 8.73 -4.68
CA TYR A 47 -1.62 8.67 -5.90
C TYR A 47 -0.78 9.16 -7.09
N GLY A 48 -0.88 8.47 -8.22
CA GLY A 48 -0.16 8.82 -9.45
C GLY A 48 1.35 8.64 -9.37
N ASP A 49 1.84 7.80 -8.46
CA ASP A 49 3.27 7.58 -8.19
C ASP A 49 4.01 7.02 -9.43
N HIS A 50 5.13 7.67 -9.83
CA HIS A 50 5.90 7.28 -11.01
C HIS A 50 6.80 6.07 -10.76
N GLN A 51 7.04 5.72 -9.50
CA GLN A 51 7.94 4.65 -9.06
C GLN A 51 7.19 3.37 -8.69
N VAL A 52 6.02 3.48 -8.05
CA VAL A 52 5.29 2.32 -7.51
C VAL A 52 3.79 2.46 -7.76
N SER A 53 3.18 1.49 -8.46
CA SER A 53 1.73 1.53 -8.74
C SER A 53 0.86 1.29 -7.50
N GLU A 54 -0.26 2.01 -7.41
CA GLU A 54 -1.28 1.81 -6.38
C GLU A 54 -1.90 0.42 -6.48
N LEU A 55 -1.98 -0.14 -7.69
CA LEU A 55 -2.45 -1.53 -7.88
C LEU A 55 -1.58 -2.53 -7.12
N SER A 56 -0.25 -2.38 -7.17
CA SER A 56 0.67 -3.22 -6.40
C SER A 56 0.43 -3.06 -4.89
N ALA A 57 0.26 -1.82 -4.43
CA ALA A 57 0.00 -1.55 -3.01
C ALA A 57 -1.36 -2.10 -2.54
N LEU A 58 -2.40 -2.06 -3.37
CA LEU A 58 -3.69 -2.65 -3.07
C LEU A 58 -3.64 -4.19 -3.03
N ILE A 59 -2.84 -4.82 -3.89
CA ILE A 59 -2.58 -6.27 -3.81
C ILE A 59 -1.85 -6.61 -2.51
N GLU A 60 -0.86 -5.80 -2.13
CA GLU A 60 -0.14 -5.94 -0.86
C GLU A 60 -1.09 -5.82 0.33
N ALA A 61 -1.92 -4.78 0.37
CA ALA A 61 -2.90 -4.53 1.43
C ALA A 61 -3.88 -5.71 1.60
N ARG A 62 -4.39 -6.27 0.50
CA ARG A 62 -5.28 -7.44 0.55
C ARG A 62 -4.57 -8.66 1.12
N THR A 63 -3.30 -8.85 0.77
CA THR A 63 -2.52 -9.99 1.27
C THR A 63 -2.14 -9.83 2.74
N LEU A 64 -1.94 -8.59 3.20
CA LEU A 64 -1.73 -8.26 4.62
C LEU A 64 -3.01 -8.39 5.46
N GLY A 65 -4.19 -8.44 4.83
CA GLY A 65 -5.47 -8.34 5.52
C GLY A 65 -5.73 -6.93 6.08
N ALA A 66 -5.24 -5.90 5.39
CA ALA A 66 -5.43 -4.51 5.80
C ALA A 66 -6.84 -3.99 5.45
N ALA A 67 -7.29 -2.99 6.21
CA ALA A 67 -8.47 -2.17 5.88
C ALA A 67 -8.05 -0.92 5.08
N ILE A 68 -8.98 -0.26 4.40
CA ILE A 68 -8.72 0.93 3.57
C ILE A 68 -9.46 2.16 4.09
N HIS A 69 -8.78 3.31 4.08
CA HIS A 69 -9.45 4.59 4.31
C HIS A 69 -10.47 4.88 3.21
N GLN A 70 -11.62 5.46 3.59
CA GLN A 70 -12.64 5.90 2.65
C GLN A 70 -13.02 7.36 2.94
N PRO A 71 -13.25 8.19 1.91
CA PRO A 71 -13.16 7.87 0.47
C PRO A 71 -11.71 7.58 -0.01
N VAL A 72 -11.51 6.60 -0.90
CA VAL A 72 -10.16 6.20 -1.38
C VAL A 72 -9.42 7.36 -2.07
N ALA A 73 -10.13 8.17 -2.83
CA ALA A 73 -9.58 9.32 -3.53
C ALA A 73 -10.67 10.39 -3.72
N ILE A 74 -10.25 11.58 -4.13
CA ILE A 74 -11.16 12.67 -4.51
C ILE A 74 -12.10 12.17 -5.62
N ASP A 75 -13.37 12.60 -5.57
CA ASP A 75 -14.39 12.20 -6.53
C ASP A 75 -13.93 12.40 -7.98
N GLY A 76 -14.18 11.40 -8.83
CA GLY A 76 -13.76 11.38 -10.23
C GLY A 76 -12.27 11.12 -10.50
N ARG A 77 -11.43 10.98 -9.47
CA ARG A 77 -9.99 10.68 -9.66
C ARG A 77 -9.67 9.19 -9.65
N TRP A 78 -10.52 8.34 -9.08
CA TRP A 78 -10.27 6.90 -9.04
C TRP A 78 -10.85 6.18 -10.26
N ALA A 79 -10.04 5.33 -10.91
CA ALA A 79 -10.45 4.63 -12.12
C ALA A 79 -11.22 3.32 -11.85
N GLU A 80 -11.04 2.69 -10.68
CA GLU A 80 -11.78 1.48 -10.36
C GLU A 80 -13.27 1.79 -10.18
N LYS A 81 -14.12 0.88 -10.67
CA LYS A 81 -15.57 0.95 -10.45
C LYS A 81 -15.94 0.87 -8.96
N GLU A 82 -15.18 0.09 -8.21
CA GLU A 82 -15.34 -0.10 -6.77
C GLU A 82 -14.00 0.26 -6.10
N PRO A 83 -13.78 1.54 -5.76
CA PRO A 83 -12.51 1.99 -5.18
C PRO A 83 -12.13 1.20 -3.93
N GLY A 84 -10.97 0.54 -3.99
CA GLY A 84 -10.49 -0.28 -2.87
C GLY A 84 -11.15 -1.66 -2.81
N TRP A 85 -11.64 -2.19 -3.94
CA TRP A 85 -12.33 -3.47 -4.03
C TRP A 85 -11.69 -4.56 -3.17
N GLY A 86 -12.49 -5.26 -2.37
CA GLY A 86 -12.02 -6.36 -1.53
C GLY A 86 -11.19 -5.95 -0.30
N LEU A 87 -11.16 -4.66 0.06
CA LEU A 87 -10.65 -4.15 1.33
C LEU A 87 -11.82 -3.58 2.14
N GLU A 88 -11.86 -3.90 3.43
CA GLU A 88 -12.89 -3.37 4.33
C GLU A 88 -12.61 -1.89 4.67
N PRO A 89 -13.66 -1.04 4.80
CA PRO A 89 -13.47 0.36 5.17
C PRO A 89 -13.03 0.51 6.62
N ILE A 90 -12.16 1.49 6.87
CA ILE A 90 -11.71 1.88 8.22
C ILE A 90 -12.81 2.67 8.94
N ALA A 91 -13.04 2.36 10.21
CA ALA A 91 -13.75 3.22 11.15
C ALA A 91 -12.75 3.74 12.18
N TYR A 92 -12.62 5.07 12.29
CA TYR A 92 -11.66 5.71 13.18
C TYR A 92 -12.19 5.90 14.61
N PRO A 93 -11.33 5.85 15.65
CA PRO A 93 -9.93 5.42 15.58
C PRO A 93 -9.82 3.90 15.30
N TYR A 94 -8.73 3.49 14.67
CA TYR A 94 -8.51 2.10 14.24
C TYR A 94 -7.15 1.58 14.72
N ASP A 95 -7.01 0.30 15.02
CA ASP A 95 -5.79 -0.31 15.57
C ASP A 95 -5.24 -1.48 14.72
N GLY A 96 -5.87 -1.76 13.58
CA GLY A 96 -5.45 -2.80 12.65
C GLY A 96 -4.51 -2.32 11.54
N SER A 97 -4.12 -3.26 10.67
CA SER A 97 -3.35 -2.93 9.47
C SER A 97 -4.21 -2.13 8.49
N ALA A 98 -3.62 -1.09 7.89
CA ALA A 98 -4.36 -0.14 7.07
C ALA A 98 -3.58 0.31 5.83
N ILE A 99 -4.32 0.67 4.78
CA ILE A 99 -3.82 1.37 3.60
C ILE A 99 -4.56 2.69 3.40
N ILE A 100 -3.82 3.72 3.02
CA ILE A 100 -4.33 5.06 2.75
C ILE A 100 -3.64 5.58 1.49
N ILE A 101 -4.45 6.04 0.54
CA ILE A 101 -4.00 6.70 -0.68
C ILE A 101 -3.96 8.20 -0.40
N TRP A 102 -2.87 8.85 -0.81
CA TRP A 102 -2.60 10.27 -0.59
C TRP A 102 -2.44 10.98 -1.93
N ASP A 103 -3.33 11.94 -2.19
CA ASP A 103 -3.37 12.67 -3.46
C ASP A 103 -2.68 14.03 -3.34
N SER A 104 -1.58 14.22 -4.07
CA SER A 104 -0.86 15.50 -4.18
C SER A 104 -1.17 16.25 -5.48
N GLY A 105 -2.21 15.84 -6.19
CA GLY A 105 -2.69 16.44 -7.42
C GLY A 105 -2.16 15.82 -8.71
N MET A 106 -1.32 14.77 -8.64
CA MET A 106 -0.71 14.13 -9.82
C MET A 106 -1.73 13.45 -10.73
N ALA A 107 -1.39 13.33 -12.02
CA ALA A 107 -2.25 12.60 -12.96
C ALA A 107 -2.42 11.13 -12.53
N PRO A 108 -3.58 10.49 -12.77
CA PRO A 108 -3.78 9.07 -12.52
C PRO A 108 -2.70 8.24 -13.21
N ILE A 109 -2.32 7.12 -12.58
CA ILE A 109 -1.51 6.12 -13.27
C ILE A 109 -2.20 5.65 -14.57
N PRO A 110 -1.45 5.42 -15.65
CA PRO A 110 -2.02 4.87 -16.88
C PRO A 110 -2.68 3.52 -16.64
N PHE A 111 -3.82 3.27 -17.27
CA PHE A 111 -4.47 1.95 -17.24
C PHE A 111 -3.64 0.88 -17.96
N GLU A 112 -2.90 1.28 -19.00
CA GLU A 112 -1.98 0.41 -19.71
C GLU A 112 -0.71 0.16 -18.91
N ASN A 113 -0.03 -0.96 -19.16
CA ASN A 113 1.24 -1.30 -18.51
C ASN A 113 2.41 -0.47 -19.07
N VAL A 114 2.36 0.85 -18.84
CA VAL A 114 3.38 1.82 -19.19
C VAL A 114 3.66 2.71 -17.98
N PRO A 115 4.92 3.15 -17.77
CA PRO A 115 5.22 4.05 -16.65
C PRO A 115 4.43 5.35 -16.75
N PRO A 116 3.96 5.92 -15.63
CA PRO A 116 3.47 7.29 -15.58
C PRO A 116 4.55 8.26 -16.09
N ARG A 117 4.12 9.26 -16.87
CA ARG A 117 5.01 10.30 -17.44
C ARG A 117 4.43 11.69 -17.37
N GLU A 118 3.15 11.81 -17.02
CA GLU A 118 2.45 13.08 -16.90
C GLU A 118 2.56 13.55 -15.45
N GLY A 119 2.76 14.86 -15.26
CA GLY A 119 2.96 15.44 -13.93
C GLY A 119 4.34 15.16 -13.34
N ASN A 120 4.48 15.46 -12.06
CA ASN A 120 5.67 15.20 -11.26
C ASN A 120 5.58 13.82 -10.59
N ASP A 121 6.71 13.33 -10.10
CA ASP A 121 6.76 12.10 -9.32
C ASP A 121 6.30 12.38 -7.88
N SER A 122 5.12 11.88 -7.50
CA SER A 122 4.54 12.05 -6.15
C SER A 122 5.12 11.11 -5.09
N HIS A 123 6.06 10.22 -5.44
CA HIS A 123 6.56 9.17 -4.55
C HIS A 123 6.95 9.66 -3.14
N GLU A 124 7.52 10.86 -3.05
CA GLU A 124 7.99 11.44 -1.80
C GLU A 124 6.95 12.30 -1.07
N ASP A 125 5.84 12.68 -1.72
CA ASP A 125 4.89 13.65 -1.19
C ASP A 125 4.26 13.19 0.13
N PRO A 126 3.71 11.96 0.26
CA PRO A 126 3.16 11.52 1.54
C PRO A 126 4.24 11.42 2.63
N ARG A 127 5.50 11.16 2.27
CA ARG A 127 6.57 11.07 3.27
C ARG A 127 6.90 12.43 3.89
N ARG A 128 6.75 13.50 3.10
CA ARG A 128 7.10 14.88 3.48
C ARG A 128 5.95 15.60 4.16
N ASP A 129 4.72 15.18 3.89
CA ASP A 129 3.51 15.81 4.41
C ASP A 129 3.40 15.77 5.96
N PRO A 130 3.08 16.91 6.62
CA PRO A 130 2.94 16.97 8.07
C PRO A 130 1.83 16.10 8.66
N ASP A 131 0.67 15.99 8.00
CA ASP A 131 -0.46 15.21 8.48
C ASP A 131 -0.18 13.71 8.38
N VAL A 132 0.48 13.29 7.30
CA VAL A 132 0.97 11.91 7.16
C VAL A 132 1.93 11.56 8.29
N ARG A 133 2.86 12.47 8.62
CA ARG A 133 3.82 12.28 9.71
C ARG A 133 3.14 12.23 11.08
N ARG A 134 2.11 13.04 11.30
CA ARG A 134 1.26 12.98 12.50
C ARG A 134 0.59 11.62 12.64
N GLN A 135 0.01 11.11 11.56
CA GLN A 135 -0.63 9.80 11.54
C GLN A 135 0.37 8.66 11.78
N LYS A 136 1.57 8.71 11.16
CA LYS A 136 2.66 7.75 11.44
C LYS A 136 3.08 7.75 12.90
N ALA A 137 3.17 8.94 13.52
CA ALA A 137 3.56 9.06 14.91
C ALA A 137 2.52 8.41 15.84
N ALA A 138 1.22 8.70 15.64
CA ALA A 138 0.15 8.07 16.40
C ALA A 138 0.14 6.53 16.21
N PHE A 139 0.30 6.06 14.97
CA PHE A 139 0.32 4.64 14.68
C PHE A 139 1.51 3.92 15.34
N LEU A 140 2.69 4.53 15.33
CA LEU A 140 3.92 3.92 15.84
C LEU A 140 4.08 4.01 17.37
N PHE A 141 3.61 5.10 17.97
CA PHE A 141 3.88 5.40 19.39
C PHE A 141 2.65 5.27 20.28
N ASP A 142 1.45 5.37 19.72
CA ASP A 142 0.18 5.31 20.46
C ASP A 142 -0.68 4.10 20.05
N ASP A 143 -0.15 3.21 19.20
CA ASP A 143 -0.83 2.02 18.66
C ASP A 143 -2.21 2.31 18.05
N THR A 144 -2.38 3.51 17.46
CA THR A 144 -3.66 3.93 16.89
C THR A 144 -3.50 4.68 15.58
N LEU A 145 -4.33 4.32 14.61
CA LEU A 145 -4.57 5.05 13.39
C LEU A 145 -5.66 6.09 13.64
N ILE A 146 -5.29 7.36 13.48
CA ILE A 146 -6.16 8.52 13.59
C ILE A 146 -6.59 9.03 12.23
N ASP A 147 -7.78 9.64 12.18
CA ASP A 147 -8.22 10.38 11.01
C ASP A 147 -7.54 11.74 11.00
N VAL A 148 -6.71 11.97 9.98
CA VAL A 148 -6.04 13.25 9.73
C VAL A 148 -6.62 13.95 8.50
N CYS A 149 -7.59 13.31 7.83
CA CYS A 149 -8.20 13.75 6.59
C CYS A 149 -9.64 14.28 6.84
N ASP A 150 -10.07 14.33 8.11
CA ASP A 150 -11.37 14.83 8.57
C ASP A 150 -12.58 14.20 7.82
N GLY A 151 -12.50 12.90 7.56
CA GLY A 151 -13.52 12.12 6.84
C GLY A 151 -13.58 12.38 5.32
N ALA A 152 -12.69 13.22 4.78
CA ALA A 152 -12.51 13.42 3.35
C ALA A 152 -11.44 12.48 2.79
N ALA A 153 -11.34 12.40 1.46
CA ALA A 153 -10.21 11.75 0.82
C ALA A 153 -8.90 12.43 1.24
N CYS A 154 -7.85 11.65 1.48
CA CYS A 154 -6.58 12.20 1.96
C CYS A 154 -5.79 12.90 0.86
N GLU A 155 -5.40 14.14 1.13
CA GLU A 155 -4.56 14.97 0.27
C GLU A 155 -3.18 15.17 0.90
N ALA A 156 -2.14 15.34 0.08
CA ALA A 156 -0.79 15.63 0.55
C ALA A 156 -0.21 16.86 -0.16
N ASP A 157 0.63 17.62 0.54
CA ASP A 157 1.36 18.74 -0.06
C ASP A 157 2.40 18.25 -1.09
N HIS A 158 2.26 18.69 -2.34
CA HIS A 158 3.29 18.49 -3.35
C HIS A 158 4.50 19.40 -3.10
N ASN A 159 5.66 18.79 -2.82
CA ASN A 159 6.90 19.52 -2.49
C ASN A 159 8.03 19.11 -3.44
N PRO A 160 8.13 19.75 -4.63
CA PRO A 160 9.10 19.41 -5.67
C PRO A 160 10.55 19.68 -5.29
#